data_AF-A0A8C8AU90-F1
#
_entry.id   AF-A0A8C8AU90-F1
#
_cell.length_a   1.000
_cell.length_b   1.000
_cell.length_c   1.000
_cell.angle_alpha   90.00
_cell.angle_beta   90.00
_cell.angle_gamma   90.00
#
_symmetry.space_group_name_H-M   'P 1'
#
loop_
_entity.id
_entity.type
_entity.pdbx_description
1 polymer ?
#
loop_
_entity_poly.entity_id
_entity_poly.type
_entity_poly.pdbx_seq_one_letter_code
_entity_poly.pdbx_strand_id
1 'polypeptide(L)'
;MAAALPPVYVHSPEYVALCDSLCKVPKRASMVHSLIEAYSLLDQMKIVKPKVASMEEMASFHTDAYLQHLQKVSEEGDDDHPESVEYGLGYDCPATEGIFEYAAAVGGATITAAQCLLDGKCKVAINWPGGWHHAKKDEASGFCYLNDAVLGILRLRQKFDRVLYIDLDLHHGDGVEDAFSFTSKVMTVSLHKFSPGFFPGTGDVTDVGLGKGRYYSVNVPIQDGIQDEKYYQICETVLKEVYAAFNPDAVVLQLGADTIAGDPMCSFNMTPEGVGKCLKYVLQWQLATLILGGGGYNLANTARCWTYLTGVILGRTLSSEIPDHEHFFPCSHSTFSSPEPLLLPSFRPPKHSTVVLLQWALLLCLGHPADGREDICSPSSSQSMVLITCWRSHRAADQTAMSHREFRKFLTLSKGI
;
A
#
# COMPACT_ATOMS: atom_id res chain seq x y z
N MET A 1 -12.82 -28.36 -14.01
CA MET A 1 -12.20 -27.22 -13.31
C MET A 1 -13.12 -26.84 -12.17
N ALA A 2 -12.64 -26.79 -10.93
CA ALA A 2 -13.47 -26.27 -9.83
C ALA A 2 -13.84 -24.82 -10.15
N ALA A 3 -15.11 -24.44 -9.97
CA ALA A 3 -15.54 -23.06 -10.17
C ALA A 3 -14.72 -22.14 -9.25
N ALA A 4 -14.22 -21.03 -9.79
CA ALA A 4 -13.52 -20.03 -8.98
C ALA A 4 -14.47 -19.52 -7.89
N LEU A 5 -14.02 -19.53 -6.64
CA LEU A 5 -14.83 -19.03 -5.53
C LEU A 5 -15.06 -17.52 -5.71
N PRO A 6 -16.29 -17.02 -5.55
CA PRO A 6 -16.57 -15.60 -5.66
C PRO A 6 -15.77 -14.81 -4.60
N PRO A 7 -15.33 -13.57 -4.91
CA PRO A 7 -14.74 -12.69 -3.91
C PRO A 7 -15.71 -12.46 -2.74
N VAL A 8 -15.18 -12.30 -1.53
CA VAL A 8 -15.95 -11.84 -0.39
C VAL A 8 -15.98 -10.32 -0.38
N TYR A 9 -17.15 -9.74 -0.17
CA TYR A 9 -17.34 -8.31 0.05
C TYR A 9 -17.85 -8.09 1.47
N VAL A 10 -17.06 -7.45 2.32
CA VAL A 10 -17.42 -7.22 3.72
C VAL A 10 -18.33 -6.00 3.81
N HIS A 11 -19.58 -6.23 4.20
CA HIS A 11 -20.60 -5.19 4.21
C HIS A 11 -21.78 -5.54 5.11
N SER A 12 -22.27 -4.53 5.81
CA SER A 12 -23.66 -4.45 6.27
C SER A 12 -24.08 -2.98 6.36
N PRO A 13 -25.40 -2.67 6.33
CA PRO A 13 -25.86 -1.28 6.45
C PRO A 13 -25.38 -0.60 7.73
N GLU A 14 -25.31 -1.34 8.85
CA GLU A 14 -24.84 -0.78 10.12
C GLU A 14 -23.34 -0.45 10.09
N TYR A 15 -22.54 -1.27 9.39
CA TYR A 15 -21.12 -1.01 9.22
C TYR A 15 -20.88 0.24 8.37
N VAL A 16 -21.61 0.38 7.25
CA VAL A 16 -21.52 1.56 6.39
C VAL A 16 -21.92 2.83 7.14
N ALA A 17 -23.01 2.78 7.91
CA ALA A 17 -23.46 3.92 8.71
C ALA A 17 -22.42 4.36 9.75
N LEU A 18 -21.72 3.41 10.38
CA LEU A 18 -20.59 3.71 11.27
C LEU A 18 -19.42 4.31 10.49
N CYS A 19 -19.06 3.75 9.34
CA CYS A 19 -17.94 4.29 8.56
C CYS A 19 -18.19 5.71 8.04
N ASP A 20 -19.45 6.07 7.81
CA ASP A 20 -19.84 7.40 7.35
C ASP A 20 -19.85 8.47 8.46
N SER A 21 -19.69 8.08 9.73
CA SER A 21 -19.59 9.03 10.85
C SER A 21 -18.23 9.74 10.91
N LEU A 22 -17.19 9.22 10.23
CA LEU A 22 -15.87 9.84 10.22
C LEU A 22 -15.90 11.18 9.47
N CYS A 23 -15.56 12.25 10.20
CA CYS A 23 -15.71 13.63 9.73
C CYS A 23 -14.89 13.99 8.48
N LYS A 24 -13.73 13.35 8.28
CA LYS A 24 -12.81 13.67 7.16
C LYS A 24 -13.24 13.06 5.82
N VAL A 25 -14.03 11.99 5.83
CA VAL A 25 -14.52 11.29 4.63
C VAL A 25 -16.02 11.03 4.72
N PRO A 26 -16.84 12.09 4.89
CA PRO A 26 -18.26 11.94 5.20
C PRO A 26 -18.99 11.24 4.08
N LYS A 27 -19.82 10.24 4.41
CA LYS A 27 -20.64 9.47 3.45
C LYS A 27 -19.85 8.70 2.37
N ARG A 28 -18.53 8.58 2.49
CA ARG A 28 -17.70 7.92 1.49
C ARG A 28 -18.04 6.43 1.38
N ALA A 29 -18.32 5.76 2.50
CA ALA A 29 -18.64 4.33 2.49
C ALA A 29 -19.98 4.08 1.80
N SER A 30 -21.01 4.88 2.07
CA SER A 30 -22.29 4.79 1.35
C SER A 30 -22.14 5.08 -0.13
N MET A 31 -21.37 6.10 -0.52
CA MET A 31 -21.12 6.43 -1.93
C MET A 31 -20.44 5.27 -2.68
N VAL A 32 -19.41 4.68 -2.09
CA VAL A 32 -18.70 3.52 -2.67
C VAL A 32 -19.66 2.34 -2.80
N HIS A 33 -20.39 1.99 -1.73
CA HIS A 33 -21.29 0.85 -1.75
C HIS A 33 -22.41 1.02 -2.76
N SER A 34 -23.06 2.19 -2.79
CA SER A 34 -24.15 2.51 -3.71
C SER A 34 -23.70 2.44 -5.17
N LEU A 35 -22.49 2.90 -5.49
CA LEU A 35 -21.96 2.81 -6.86
C LEU A 35 -21.63 1.36 -7.27
N ILE A 36 -21.05 0.56 -6.36
CA ILE A 36 -20.83 -0.87 -6.60
C ILE A 36 -22.16 -1.61 -6.84
N GLU A 37 -23.20 -1.27 -6.06
CA GLU A 37 -24.55 -1.82 -6.21
C GLU A 37 -25.18 -1.40 -7.55
N ALA A 38 -25.05 -0.13 -7.93
CA ALA A 38 -25.61 0.43 -9.17
C ALA A 38 -25.05 -0.23 -10.44
N TYR A 39 -23.80 -0.71 -10.40
CA TYR A 39 -23.19 -1.51 -11.47
C TYR A 39 -23.50 -3.02 -11.38
N SER A 40 -24.37 -3.44 -10.45
CA SER A 40 -24.76 -4.84 -10.21
C SER A 40 -23.57 -5.77 -9.96
N LEU A 41 -22.53 -5.27 -9.27
CA LEU A 41 -21.33 -6.06 -8.96
C LEU A 41 -21.55 -7.00 -7.76
N LEU A 42 -22.48 -6.66 -6.87
CA LEU A 42 -22.78 -7.43 -5.67
C LEU A 42 -23.24 -8.87 -5.99
N ASP A 43 -23.95 -9.07 -7.11
CA ASP A 43 -24.47 -10.37 -7.54
C ASP A 43 -23.38 -11.42 -7.81
N GLN A 44 -22.14 -10.97 -8.03
CA GLN A 44 -20.98 -11.81 -8.33
C GLN A 44 -20.04 -11.95 -7.13
N MET A 45 -20.43 -11.39 -5.98
CA MET A 45 -19.66 -11.43 -4.74
C MET A 45 -20.45 -12.12 -3.63
N LYS A 46 -19.73 -12.63 -2.65
CA LYS A 46 -20.31 -13.14 -1.41
C LYS A 46 -20.29 -12.04 -0.36
N ILE A 47 -21.45 -11.46 -0.08
CA ILE A 47 -21.59 -10.46 0.99
C ILE A 47 -21.43 -11.14 2.34
N VAL A 48 -20.55 -10.59 3.19
CA VAL A 48 -20.32 -11.07 4.56
C VAL A 48 -20.48 -9.90 5.53
N LYS A 49 -21.39 -10.06 6.49
CA LYS A 49 -21.54 -9.08 7.58
C LYS A 49 -20.28 -9.07 8.46
N PRO A 50 -19.64 -7.91 8.67
CA PRO A 50 -18.50 -7.81 9.57
C PRO A 50 -18.90 -8.09 11.01
N LYS A 51 -17.97 -8.68 11.76
CA LYS A 51 -18.02 -8.66 13.22
C LYS A 51 -17.33 -7.40 13.71
N VAL A 52 -17.76 -6.88 14.85
CA VAL A 52 -17.03 -5.82 15.56
C VAL A 52 -15.85 -6.47 16.27
N ALA A 53 -14.66 -5.86 16.20
CA ALA A 53 -13.49 -6.36 16.89
C ALA A 53 -13.67 -6.26 18.41
N SER A 54 -13.32 -7.32 19.12
CA SER A 54 -13.23 -7.24 20.57
C SER A 54 -11.99 -6.44 21.01
N MET A 55 -12.00 -5.94 22.25
CA MET A 55 -10.81 -5.33 22.86
C MET A 55 -9.59 -6.26 22.79
N GLU A 56 -9.79 -7.55 23.03
CA GLU A 56 -8.74 -8.58 22.93
C GLU A 56 -8.16 -8.69 21.52
N GLU A 57 -9.01 -8.64 20.48
CA GLU A 57 -8.55 -8.68 19.09
C GLU A 57 -7.75 -7.42 18.73
N MET A 58 -8.19 -6.24 19.17
CA MET A 58 -7.47 -4.99 18.96
C MET A 58 -6.14 -4.95 19.72
N ALA A 59 -6.12 -5.50 20.94
CA ALA A 59 -4.93 -5.60 21.80
C ALA A 59 -3.87 -6.58 21.29
N SER A 60 -4.15 -7.32 20.21
CA SER A 60 -3.12 -8.12 19.52
C SER A 60 -2.03 -7.26 18.88
N PHE A 61 -2.29 -5.97 18.68
CA PHE A 61 -1.30 -4.98 18.23
C PHE A 61 -1.27 -3.74 19.13
N HIS A 62 -2.44 -3.16 19.41
CA HIS A 62 -2.52 -1.93 20.18
C HIS A 62 -2.30 -2.19 21.67
N THR A 63 -1.76 -1.20 22.39
CA THR A 63 -1.57 -1.34 23.83
C THR A 63 -2.89 -1.22 24.58
N ASP A 64 -3.03 -1.95 25.70
CA ASP A 64 -4.23 -1.88 26.54
C ASP A 64 -4.51 -0.44 27.01
N ALA A 65 -3.46 0.31 27.35
CA ALA A 65 -3.57 1.70 27.79
C ALA A 65 -4.15 2.62 26.71
N TYR A 66 -3.65 2.50 25.48
CA TYR A 66 -4.16 3.26 24.34
C TYR A 66 -5.63 2.93 24.04
N LEU A 67 -6.00 1.64 24.04
CA LEU A 67 -7.37 1.24 23.75
C LEU A 67 -8.35 1.66 24.85
N GLN A 68 -7.94 1.61 26.12
CA GLN A 68 -8.74 2.13 27.23
C GLN A 68 -8.93 3.65 27.12
N HIS A 69 -7.89 4.38 26.73
CA HIS A 69 -7.99 5.83 26.48
C HIS A 69 -8.95 6.13 25.33
N LEU A 70 -8.80 5.41 24.21
CA LEU A 70 -9.67 5.58 23.03
C LEU A 70 -11.15 5.29 23.38
N GLN A 71 -11.41 4.25 24.18
CA GLN A 71 -12.76 3.95 24.66
C GLN A 71 -13.31 5.08 25.55
N LYS A 72 -12.51 5.56 26.50
CA LYS A 72 -12.91 6.66 27.38
C LYS A 72 -13.29 7.93 26.60
N VAL A 73 -12.43 8.34 25.66
CA VAL A 73 -12.70 9.51 24.80
C VAL A 73 -13.96 9.30 23.96
N SER A 74 -14.21 8.07 23.49
CA SER A 74 -15.41 7.74 22.71
C SER A 74 -16.71 7.89 23.50
N GLU A 75 -16.68 7.61 24.81
CA GLU A 75 -17.86 7.65 25.70
C GLU A 75 -18.12 9.04 26.28
N GLU A 76 -17.06 9.77 26.64
CA GLU A 76 -17.17 11.04 27.37
C GLU A 76 -17.12 12.28 26.46
N GLY A 77 -16.58 12.16 25.24
CA GLY A 77 -16.24 13.32 24.41
C GLY A 77 -15.03 14.08 24.96
N ASP A 78 -14.35 14.86 24.12
CA ASP A 78 -13.13 15.59 24.51
C ASP A 78 -13.46 16.81 25.38
N ASP A 79 -13.11 16.74 26.66
CA ASP A 79 -12.98 17.92 27.54
C ASP A 79 -11.50 18.03 27.96
N ASP A 80 -10.65 18.39 26.98
CA ASP A 80 -9.23 18.73 27.14
C ASP A 80 -8.40 17.69 27.93
N HIS A 81 -8.57 16.38 27.66
CA HIS A 81 -7.80 15.38 28.40
C HIS A 81 -6.31 15.47 27.99
N PRO A 82 -5.37 15.78 28.90
CA PRO A 82 -3.98 16.09 28.54
C PRO A 82 -3.26 14.91 27.88
N GLU A 83 -3.68 13.68 28.18
CA GLU A 83 -3.16 12.44 27.59
C GLU A 83 -3.57 12.25 26.12
N SER A 84 -4.64 12.89 25.64
CA SER A 84 -5.09 12.77 24.25
C SER A 84 -4.01 13.17 23.25
N VAL A 85 -3.22 14.20 23.56
CA VAL A 85 -2.09 14.63 22.72
C VAL A 85 -0.97 13.59 22.68
N GLU A 86 -0.70 12.92 23.81
CA GLU A 86 0.32 11.87 23.88
C GLU A 86 -0.08 10.61 23.08
N TYR A 87 -1.38 10.34 22.99
CA TYR A 87 -1.95 9.27 22.19
C TYR A 87 -2.28 9.68 20.74
N GLY A 88 -1.83 10.87 20.29
CA GLY A 88 -1.99 11.33 18.91
C GLY A 88 -3.40 11.79 18.53
N LEU A 89 -4.26 12.05 19.51
CA LEU A 89 -5.59 12.62 19.30
C LEU A 89 -5.52 14.15 19.32
N GLY A 90 -6.16 14.78 18.33
CA GLY A 90 -6.19 16.24 18.18
C GLY A 90 -6.53 16.70 16.76
N TYR A 91 -5.52 17.20 16.04
CA TYR A 91 -5.73 17.94 14.78
C TYR A 91 -6.23 17.07 13.62
N ASP A 92 -5.46 16.04 13.28
CA ASP A 92 -5.78 15.09 12.22
C ASP A 92 -6.71 13.98 12.74
N CYS A 93 -6.48 13.47 13.94
CA CYS A 93 -7.32 12.48 14.63
C CYS A 93 -8.17 13.12 15.75
N PRO A 94 -9.26 13.83 15.45
CA PRO A 94 -10.06 14.50 16.48
C PRO A 94 -10.63 13.53 17.52
N ALA A 95 -10.50 13.91 18.79
CA ALA A 95 -11.13 13.22 19.90
C ALA A 95 -12.64 13.52 19.87
N THR A 96 -13.44 12.59 19.34
CA THR A 96 -14.89 12.74 19.26
C THR A 96 -15.61 11.52 19.82
N GLU A 97 -16.86 11.71 20.22
CA GLU A 97 -17.74 10.60 20.60
C GLU A 97 -17.84 9.57 19.46
N GLY A 98 -17.85 8.29 19.80
CA GLY A 98 -18.04 7.19 18.85
C GLY A 98 -16.79 6.72 18.08
N ILE A 99 -15.59 7.28 18.34
CA ILE A 99 -14.34 6.88 17.65
C ILE A 99 -13.92 5.43 17.96
N PHE A 100 -14.22 4.92 19.15
CA PHE A 100 -13.89 3.54 19.52
C PHE A 100 -14.79 2.55 18.78
N GLU A 101 -16.09 2.81 18.71
CA GLU A 101 -17.06 2.02 17.96
C GLU A 101 -16.71 1.99 16.46
N TYR A 102 -16.31 3.14 15.91
CA TYR A 102 -15.80 3.25 14.55
C TYR A 102 -14.55 2.38 14.35
N ALA A 103 -13.53 2.55 15.20
CA ALA A 103 -12.28 1.81 15.13
C ALA A 103 -12.49 0.29 15.26
N ALA A 104 -13.32 -0.14 16.21
CA ALA A 104 -13.64 -1.54 16.43
C ALA A 104 -14.44 -2.15 15.26
N ALA A 105 -15.33 -1.38 14.64
CA ALA A 105 -16.07 -1.84 13.46
C ALA A 105 -15.15 -2.04 12.25
N VAL A 106 -14.25 -1.09 11.98
CA VAL A 106 -13.29 -1.17 10.86
C VAL A 106 -12.26 -2.29 11.09
N GLY A 107 -11.67 -2.35 12.28
CA GLY A 107 -10.76 -3.44 12.67
C GLY A 107 -11.42 -4.81 12.54
N GLY A 108 -12.66 -4.93 13.03
CA GLY A 108 -13.43 -6.16 12.97
C GLY A 108 -13.82 -6.58 11.55
N ALA A 109 -14.11 -5.62 10.67
CA ALA A 109 -14.38 -5.89 9.26
C ALA A 109 -13.14 -6.44 8.53
N THR A 110 -11.97 -5.86 8.75
CA THR A 110 -10.71 -6.36 8.16
C THR A 110 -10.33 -7.72 8.73
N ILE A 111 -10.51 -7.94 10.04
CA ILE A 111 -10.36 -9.26 10.67
C ILE A 111 -11.33 -10.29 10.06
N THR A 112 -12.58 -9.90 9.83
CA THR A 112 -13.60 -10.78 9.22
C THR A 112 -13.21 -11.17 7.79
N ALA A 113 -12.70 -10.22 7.00
CA ALA A 113 -12.18 -10.47 5.67
C ALA A 113 -10.99 -11.44 5.70
N ALA A 114 -10.01 -11.20 6.58
CA ALA A 114 -8.87 -12.09 6.78
C ALA A 114 -9.30 -13.50 7.21
N GLN A 115 -10.29 -13.62 8.09
CA GLN A 115 -10.84 -14.93 8.49
C GLN A 115 -11.46 -15.68 7.31
N CYS A 116 -12.14 -14.98 6.40
CA CYS A 116 -12.70 -15.60 5.20
C CYS A 116 -11.61 -16.20 4.28
N LEU A 117 -10.44 -15.56 4.22
CA LEU A 117 -9.27 -16.07 3.50
C LEU A 117 -8.64 -17.27 4.21
N LEU A 118 -8.49 -17.22 5.54
CA LEU A 118 -7.99 -18.33 6.36
C LEU A 118 -8.85 -19.59 6.18
N ASP A 119 -10.17 -19.43 6.24
CA ASP A 119 -11.16 -20.49 6.10
C ASP A 119 -11.22 -21.07 4.68
N GLY A 120 -10.53 -20.46 3.71
CA GLY A 120 -10.57 -20.86 2.30
C GLY A 120 -11.94 -20.62 1.65
N LYS A 121 -12.76 -19.72 2.20
CA LYS A 121 -14.09 -19.38 1.67
C LYS A 121 -14.00 -18.54 0.39
N CYS A 122 -12.87 -17.88 0.18
CA CYS A 122 -12.58 -17.05 -0.98
C CYS A 122 -11.06 -16.96 -1.20
N LYS A 123 -10.66 -16.48 -2.37
CA LYS A 123 -9.27 -16.09 -2.66
C LYS A 123 -9.04 -14.59 -2.55
N VAL A 124 -10.10 -13.79 -2.68
CA VAL A 124 -10.09 -12.34 -2.53
C VAL A 124 -11.17 -11.95 -1.54
N ALA A 125 -10.84 -11.12 -0.55
CA ALA A 125 -11.78 -10.52 0.38
C ALA A 125 -11.59 -9.00 0.41
N ILE A 126 -12.67 -8.24 0.33
CA ILE A 126 -12.66 -6.79 0.13
C ILE A 126 -13.28 -6.11 1.36
N ASN A 127 -12.56 -5.14 1.93
CA ASN A 127 -13.06 -4.20 2.92
C ASN A 127 -12.65 -2.76 2.54
N TRP A 128 -13.42 -2.11 1.68
CA TRP A 128 -13.10 -0.75 1.22
C TRP A 128 -13.02 0.31 2.32
N PRO A 129 -13.84 0.29 3.38
CA PRO A 129 -13.69 1.26 4.47
C PRO A 129 -12.48 1.06 5.39
N GLY A 130 -11.71 -0.03 5.24
CA GLY A 130 -10.46 -0.26 5.98
C GLY A 130 -9.21 0.28 5.26
N GLY A 131 -8.03 -0.04 5.77
CA GLY A 131 -6.75 0.41 5.21
C GLY A 131 -6.13 1.62 5.94
N TRP A 132 -6.45 1.80 7.22
CA TRP A 132 -5.96 2.91 8.06
C TRP A 132 -4.54 2.62 8.56
N HIS A 133 -3.58 2.86 7.68
CA HIS A 133 -2.20 2.35 7.80
C HIS A 133 -1.26 3.14 8.72
N HIS A 134 -1.64 4.33 9.20
CA HIS A 134 -0.74 5.20 9.97
C HIS A 134 -0.76 4.94 11.48
N ALA A 135 -1.83 4.37 12.01
CA ALA A 135 -1.97 4.15 13.45
C ALA A 135 -0.82 3.30 13.99
N LYS A 136 -0.20 3.75 15.08
CA LYS A 136 0.88 3.04 15.79
C LYS A 136 0.28 2.14 16.86
N LYS A 137 1.12 1.38 17.57
CA LYS A 137 0.68 0.51 18.66
C LYS A 137 -0.03 1.30 19.79
N ASP A 138 0.38 2.53 20.03
CA ASP A 138 -0.02 3.39 21.15
C ASP A 138 -0.31 4.82 20.71
N GLU A 139 -0.56 5.06 19.42
CA GLU A 139 -0.77 6.43 18.92
C GLU A 139 -1.71 6.42 17.69
N ALA A 140 -2.71 7.31 17.70
CA ALA A 140 -3.48 7.66 16.51
C ALA A 140 -2.65 8.57 15.60
N SER A 141 -2.77 8.43 14.29
CA SER A 141 -2.00 9.27 13.36
C SER A 141 -2.67 9.31 11.99
N GLY A 142 -2.68 10.46 11.31
CA GLY A 142 -3.11 10.57 9.92
C GLY A 142 -4.52 10.03 9.66
N PHE A 143 -5.49 10.41 10.51
CA PHE A 143 -6.88 9.92 10.50
C PHE A 143 -7.08 8.47 10.97
N CYS A 144 -6.00 7.77 11.33
CA CYS A 144 -6.02 6.36 11.70
C CYS A 144 -6.01 6.23 13.24
N TYR A 145 -7.14 5.82 13.82
CA TYR A 145 -7.24 5.51 15.26
C TYR A 145 -6.85 4.06 15.59
N LEU A 146 -6.94 3.17 14.60
CA LEU A 146 -6.64 1.76 14.77
C LEU A 146 -6.07 1.22 13.46
N ASN A 147 -5.04 0.38 13.55
CA ASN A 147 -4.36 -0.16 12.38
C ASN A 147 -5.01 -1.48 11.95
N ASP A 148 -6.10 -1.39 11.20
CA ASP A 148 -6.84 -2.57 10.75
C ASP A 148 -6.02 -3.44 9.79
N ALA A 149 -5.11 -2.84 9.02
CA ALA A 149 -4.18 -3.55 8.15
C ALA A 149 -3.25 -4.47 8.97
N VAL A 150 -2.65 -3.98 10.07
CA VAL A 150 -1.85 -4.81 10.98
C VAL A 150 -2.68 -5.94 11.59
N LEU A 151 -3.89 -5.67 12.07
CA LEU A 151 -4.77 -6.71 12.62
C LEU A 151 -5.14 -7.78 11.58
N GLY A 152 -5.38 -7.36 10.33
CA GLY A 152 -5.61 -8.26 9.20
C GLY A 152 -4.40 -9.16 8.92
N ILE A 153 -3.19 -8.60 8.92
CA ILE A 153 -1.93 -9.34 8.73
C ILE A 153 -1.72 -10.34 9.89
N LEU A 154 -1.89 -9.91 11.15
CA LEU A 154 -1.77 -10.78 12.32
C LEU A 154 -2.77 -11.95 12.26
N ARG A 155 -3.99 -11.69 11.80
CA ARG A 155 -4.98 -12.76 11.54
C ARG A 155 -4.48 -13.72 10.47
N LEU A 156 -4.04 -13.24 9.31
CA LEU A 156 -3.52 -14.09 8.22
C LEU A 156 -2.30 -14.93 8.65
N ARG A 157 -1.43 -14.38 9.51
CA ARG A 157 -0.23 -15.05 10.05
C ARG A 157 -0.53 -16.27 10.92
N GLN A 158 -1.78 -16.49 11.32
CA GLN A 158 -2.20 -17.74 11.98
C GLN A 158 -2.10 -18.97 11.06
N LYS A 159 -2.07 -18.79 9.73
CA LYS A 159 -1.97 -19.89 8.76
C LYS A 159 -0.89 -19.69 7.69
N PHE A 160 -0.70 -18.46 7.22
CA PHE A 160 0.24 -18.13 6.16
C PHE A 160 1.59 -17.74 6.76
N ASP A 161 2.69 -18.38 6.36
CA ASP A 161 4.02 -18.16 6.96
C ASP A 161 4.61 -16.80 6.57
N ARG A 162 4.41 -16.40 5.32
CA ARG A 162 4.86 -15.12 4.77
C ARG A 162 3.69 -14.32 4.21
N VAL A 163 3.46 -13.13 4.77
CA VAL A 163 2.43 -12.19 4.29
C VAL A 163 3.13 -11.00 3.65
N LEU A 164 2.78 -10.69 2.41
CA LEU A 164 3.25 -9.49 1.72
C LEU A 164 2.20 -8.38 1.88
N TYR A 165 2.60 -7.24 2.44
CA TYR A 165 1.81 -6.02 2.48
C TYR A 165 2.26 -5.10 1.35
N ILE A 166 1.33 -4.70 0.49
CA ILE A 166 1.56 -3.76 -0.61
C ILE A 166 0.68 -2.54 -0.35
N ASP A 167 1.31 -1.37 -0.33
CA ASP A 167 0.67 -0.10 -0.05
C ASP A 167 0.81 0.83 -1.26
N LEU A 168 -0.32 1.15 -1.88
CA LEU A 168 -0.40 2.03 -3.05
C LEU A 168 -1.10 3.36 -2.73
N ASP A 169 -1.27 3.68 -1.45
CA ASP A 169 -1.70 5.01 -1.00
C ASP A 169 -0.70 6.09 -1.42
N LEU A 170 -1.15 7.34 -1.46
CA LEU A 170 -0.24 8.46 -1.68
C LEU A 170 0.78 8.59 -0.54
N HIS A 171 0.39 8.25 0.69
CA HIS A 171 1.20 8.39 1.89
C HIS A 171 1.98 7.11 2.19
N HIS A 172 3.13 7.26 2.84
CA HIS A 172 3.91 6.12 3.30
C HIS A 172 3.13 5.33 4.36
N GLY A 173 3.00 4.01 4.16
CA GLY A 173 2.35 3.06 5.09
C GLY A 173 3.18 2.77 6.35
N ASP A 174 3.58 3.84 7.04
CA ASP A 174 4.55 3.86 8.12
C ASP A 174 4.10 3.05 9.35
N GLY A 175 2.83 3.08 9.76
CA GLY A 175 2.35 2.30 10.90
C GLY A 175 2.44 0.79 10.66
N VAL A 176 2.16 0.33 9.44
CA VAL A 176 2.30 -1.08 9.07
C VAL A 176 3.78 -1.46 8.94
N GLU A 177 4.62 -0.59 8.36
CA GLU A 177 6.06 -0.80 8.31
C GLU A 177 6.67 -0.91 9.71
N ASP A 178 6.37 0.02 10.61
CA ASP A 178 6.89 0.03 11.99
C ASP A 178 6.51 -1.26 12.73
N ALA A 179 5.25 -1.69 12.61
CA ALA A 179 4.72 -2.89 13.26
C ALA A 179 5.48 -4.17 12.88
N PHE A 180 6.04 -4.22 11.67
CA PHE A 180 6.71 -5.41 11.13
C PHE A 180 8.19 -5.22 10.80
N SER A 181 8.75 -4.04 11.08
CA SER A 181 10.13 -3.65 10.77
C SER A 181 11.21 -4.62 11.30
N PHE A 182 10.92 -5.36 12.37
CA PHE A 182 11.84 -6.31 13.02
C PHE A 182 11.66 -7.79 12.60
N THR A 183 10.74 -8.12 11.70
CA THR A 183 10.45 -9.51 11.31
C THR A 183 10.66 -9.77 9.81
N SER A 184 11.11 -10.97 9.47
CA SER A 184 11.20 -11.44 8.09
C SER A 184 9.94 -12.18 7.62
N LYS A 185 8.90 -12.24 8.46
CA LYS A 185 7.65 -12.99 8.20
C LYS A 185 6.57 -12.14 7.55
N VAL A 186 6.75 -10.83 7.58
CA VAL A 186 5.91 -9.87 6.86
C VAL A 186 6.87 -8.98 6.10
N MET A 187 6.61 -8.80 4.81
CA MET A 187 7.35 -7.82 4.00
C MET A 187 6.41 -6.67 3.68
N THR A 188 6.86 -5.43 3.89
CA THR A 188 6.12 -4.23 3.53
C THR A 188 6.69 -3.62 2.26
N VAL A 189 5.83 -3.24 1.33
CA VAL A 189 6.19 -2.53 0.10
C VAL A 189 5.30 -1.31 -0.03
N SER A 190 5.85 -0.11 -0.02
CA SER A 190 5.07 1.14 -0.14
C SER A 190 5.56 2.00 -1.30
N LEU A 191 4.63 2.43 -2.15
CA LEU A 191 4.87 3.37 -3.25
C LEU A 191 4.16 4.69 -2.94
N HIS A 192 4.90 5.66 -2.44
CA HIS A 192 4.32 6.88 -1.86
C HIS A 192 5.05 8.14 -2.30
N LYS A 193 4.43 9.29 -2.08
CA LYS A 193 5.10 10.57 -2.23
C LYS A 193 6.12 10.75 -1.10
N PHE A 194 7.34 11.10 -1.47
CA PHE A 194 8.39 11.43 -0.51
C PHE A 194 9.02 12.78 -0.86
N SER A 195 8.77 13.77 -0.01
CA SER A 195 9.24 15.15 -0.21
C SER A 195 9.35 15.84 1.14
N PRO A 196 10.29 16.79 1.33
CA PRO A 196 10.39 17.55 2.59
C PRO A 196 9.06 18.18 2.99
N GLY A 197 8.59 17.84 4.20
CA GLY A 197 7.33 18.36 4.76
C GLY A 197 6.06 17.66 4.28
N PHE A 198 6.16 16.63 3.43
CA PHE A 198 5.01 15.77 3.09
C PHE A 198 4.84 14.68 4.15
N PHE A 199 3.60 14.48 4.61
CA PHE A 199 3.27 13.50 5.65
C PHE A 199 3.48 12.05 5.15
N PRO A 200 3.95 11.11 6.00
CA PRO A 200 4.39 11.27 7.40
C PRO A 200 5.86 11.72 7.54
N GLY A 201 6.58 11.90 6.43
CA GLY A 201 7.99 12.33 6.41
C GLY A 201 9.01 11.18 6.51
N THR A 202 8.55 9.93 6.50
CA THR A 202 9.36 8.70 6.50
C THR A 202 9.22 7.95 5.16
N GLY A 203 9.95 6.85 4.96
CA GLY A 203 9.85 6.02 3.76
C GLY A 203 10.89 6.37 2.69
N ASP A 204 12.08 6.83 3.09
CA ASP A 204 13.17 6.95 2.11
C ASP A 204 13.54 5.55 1.59
N VAL A 205 14.11 5.46 0.39
CA VAL A 205 14.58 4.18 -0.19
C VAL A 205 15.63 3.48 0.68
N THR A 206 16.25 4.20 1.62
CA THR A 206 17.20 3.67 2.60
C THR A 206 16.54 3.02 3.82
N ASP A 207 15.24 3.25 4.03
CA ASP A 207 14.46 2.66 5.11
C ASP A 207 14.12 1.22 4.72
N VAL A 208 14.92 0.28 5.23
CA VAL A 208 14.89 -1.13 4.81
C VAL A 208 14.55 -2.09 5.95
N GLY A 209 13.95 -1.60 7.04
CA GLY A 209 13.68 -2.42 8.23
C GLY A 209 14.92 -2.70 9.08
N LEU A 210 14.70 -3.37 10.21
CA LEU A 210 15.65 -3.47 11.33
C LEU A 210 15.85 -4.92 11.78
N GLY A 211 17.02 -5.23 12.33
CA GLY A 211 17.31 -6.57 12.89
C GLY A 211 17.02 -7.70 11.90
N LYS A 212 16.13 -8.64 12.29
CA LYS A 212 15.72 -9.76 11.41
C LYS A 212 14.83 -9.33 10.24
N GLY A 213 14.20 -8.16 10.33
CA GLY A 213 13.40 -7.57 9.25
C GLY A 213 14.20 -6.67 8.31
N ARG A 214 15.53 -6.58 8.48
CA ARG A 214 16.37 -5.85 7.52
C ARG A 214 16.25 -6.46 6.13
N TYR A 215 15.98 -5.60 5.14
CA TYR A 215 15.60 -5.89 3.75
C TYR A 215 14.20 -6.48 3.55
N TYR A 216 13.34 -6.45 4.57
CA TYR A 216 11.92 -6.83 4.49
C TYR A 216 10.97 -5.62 4.54
N SER A 217 11.51 -4.41 4.52
CA SER A 217 10.77 -3.18 4.21
C SER A 217 11.32 -2.61 2.91
N VAL A 218 10.43 -2.30 1.96
CA VAL A 218 10.76 -1.81 0.63
C VAL A 218 10.00 -0.52 0.38
N ASN A 219 10.74 0.58 0.31
CA ASN A 219 10.18 1.91 0.09
C ASN A 219 10.53 2.44 -1.29
N VAL A 220 9.52 2.98 -1.97
CA VAL A 220 9.63 3.51 -3.32
C VAL A 220 9.21 4.99 -3.29
N PRO A 221 10.14 5.91 -2.95
CA PRO A 221 9.86 7.33 -2.89
C PRO A 221 9.61 7.91 -4.29
N ILE A 222 8.45 8.53 -4.48
CA ILE A 222 7.99 9.10 -5.75
C ILE A 222 7.72 10.59 -5.60
N GLN A 223 7.88 11.35 -6.70
CA GLN A 223 7.63 12.78 -6.76
C GLN A 223 6.27 13.09 -7.40
N ASP A 224 5.81 14.33 -7.26
CA ASP A 224 4.54 14.81 -7.81
C ASP A 224 4.38 14.56 -9.32
N GLY A 225 3.12 14.43 -9.74
CA GLY A 225 2.73 14.37 -11.15
C GLY A 225 2.98 13.03 -11.84
N ILE A 226 3.32 11.95 -11.11
CA ILE A 226 3.41 10.61 -11.69
C ILE A 226 2.07 10.20 -12.32
N GLN A 227 2.14 9.49 -13.44
CA GLN A 227 1.00 9.02 -14.23
C GLN A 227 1.05 7.51 -14.40
N ASP A 228 -0.08 6.93 -14.82
CA ASP A 228 -0.36 5.49 -14.90
C ASP A 228 0.79 4.63 -15.45
N GLU A 229 1.32 4.98 -16.62
CA GLU A 229 2.30 4.15 -17.30
C GLU A 229 3.61 4.05 -16.52
N LYS A 230 4.11 5.18 -16.00
CA LYS A 230 5.34 5.20 -15.21
C LYS A 230 5.15 4.57 -13.84
N TYR A 231 4.01 4.81 -13.20
CA TYR A 231 3.69 4.21 -11.91
C TYR A 231 3.61 2.68 -12.02
N TYR A 232 2.87 2.18 -13.02
CA TYR A 232 2.76 0.74 -13.26
C TYR A 232 4.11 0.10 -13.59
N GLN A 233 4.95 0.72 -14.43
CA GLN A 233 6.29 0.20 -14.73
C GLN A 233 7.16 0.04 -13.47
N ILE A 234 7.13 1.02 -12.57
CA ILE A 234 7.84 0.98 -11.29
C ILE A 234 7.26 -0.13 -10.40
N CYS A 235 5.93 -0.13 -10.22
CA CYS A 235 5.22 -1.10 -9.40
C CYS A 235 5.48 -2.54 -9.88
N GLU A 236 5.31 -2.82 -11.17
CA GLU A 236 5.59 -4.13 -11.78
C GLU A 236 7.04 -4.55 -11.57
N THR A 237 8.00 -3.64 -11.81
CA THR A 237 9.43 -3.95 -11.64
C THR A 237 9.75 -4.34 -10.20
N VAL A 238 9.26 -3.57 -9.23
CA VAL A 238 9.51 -3.84 -7.80
C VAL A 238 8.80 -5.10 -7.35
N LEU A 239 7.51 -5.23 -7.65
CA LEU A 239 6.70 -6.38 -7.21
C LEU A 239 7.17 -7.70 -7.84
N LYS A 240 7.73 -7.66 -9.05
CA LYS A 240 8.35 -8.84 -9.67
C LYS A 240 9.51 -9.37 -8.82
N GLU A 241 10.43 -8.49 -8.42
CA GLU A 241 11.60 -8.87 -7.62
C GLU A 241 11.20 -9.26 -6.20
N VAL A 242 10.26 -8.53 -5.60
CA VAL A 242 9.69 -8.86 -4.28
C VAL A 242 9.06 -10.23 -4.28
N TYR A 243 8.21 -10.55 -5.27
CA TYR A 243 7.57 -11.87 -5.36
C TYR A 243 8.60 -12.98 -5.50
N ALA A 244 9.63 -12.78 -6.34
CA ALA A 244 10.69 -13.76 -6.55
C ALA A 244 11.56 -14.00 -5.29
N ALA A 245 11.88 -12.94 -4.55
CA ALA A 245 12.73 -13.01 -3.37
C ALA A 245 11.99 -13.46 -2.11
N PHE A 246 10.78 -12.96 -1.89
CA PHE A 246 10.01 -13.18 -0.67
C PHE A 246 9.10 -14.41 -0.75
N ASN A 247 8.62 -14.75 -1.95
CA ASN A 247 7.69 -15.87 -2.20
C ASN A 247 6.52 -15.88 -1.19
N PRO A 248 5.62 -14.88 -1.20
CA PRO A 248 4.56 -14.77 -0.21
C PRO A 248 3.51 -15.88 -0.29
N ASP A 249 2.90 -16.22 0.84
CA ASP A 249 1.78 -17.19 0.90
C ASP A 249 0.41 -16.48 0.87
N ALA A 250 0.35 -15.21 1.29
CA ALA A 250 -0.82 -14.34 1.24
C ALA A 250 -0.41 -12.88 1.03
N VAL A 251 -1.35 -12.07 0.56
CA VAL A 251 -1.16 -10.64 0.28
C VAL A 251 -2.22 -9.82 1.01
N VAL A 252 -1.81 -8.68 1.56
CA VAL A 252 -2.69 -7.58 1.93
C VAL A 252 -2.34 -6.40 1.03
N LEU A 253 -3.32 -5.87 0.32
CA LEU A 253 -3.14 -4.80 -0.67
C LEU A 253 -4.03 -3.61 -0.30
N GLN A 254 -3.39 -2.53 0.12
CA GLN A 254 -4.00 -1.24 0.40
C GLN A 254 -4.05 -0.44 -0.91
N LEU A 255 -5.21 0.16 -1.20
CA LEU A 255 -5.52 0.83 -2.46
C LEU A 255 -6.08 2.24 -2.21
N GLY A 256 -5.36 3.03 -1.43
CA GLY A 256 -5.64 4.44 -1.21
C GLY A 256 -5.89 5.17 -2.53
N ALA A 257 -7.01 5.89 -2.60
CA ALA A 257 -7.48 6.57 -3.81
C ALA A 257 -7.07 8.05 -3.86
N ASP A 258 -6.24 8.51 -2.93
CA ASP A 258 -5.67 9.86 -2.92
C ASP A 258 -4.50 10.04 -3.90
N THR A 259 -4.04 8.96 -4.53
CA THR A 259 -3.16 9.01 -5.71
C THR A 259 -3.87 9.53 -6.97
N ILE A 260 -5.21 9.48 -6.99
CA ILE A 260 -6.04 9.76 -8.18
C ILE A 260 -6.09 11.25 -8.49
N ALA A 261 -6.00 11.59 -9.77
CA ALA A 261 -6.12 12.95 -10.26
C ALA A 261 -7.43 13.62 -9.77
N GLY A 262 -7.31 14.86 -9.29
CA GLY A 262 -8.41 15.61 -8.72
C GLY A 262 -8.68 15.35 -7.24
N ASP A 263 -7.83 14.55 -6.56
CA ASP A 263 -7.80 14.50 -5.11
C ASP A 263 -7.29 15.83 -4.50
N PRO A 264 -7.88 16.31 -3.39
CA PRO A 264 -7.41 17.49 -2.65
C PRO A 264 -5.91 17.47 -2.27
N MET A 265 -5.29 16.30 -2.15
CA MET A 265 -3.84 16.18 -1.88
C MET A 265 -2.98 16.70 -3.04
N CYS A 266 -3.55 16.85 -4.24
CA CYS A 266 -2.97 17.56 -5.39
C CYS A 266 -1.50 17.18 -5.69
N SER A 267 -1.20 15.88 -5.63
CA SER A 267 0.18 15.37 -5.71
C SER A 267 0.38 14.48 -6.95
N PHE A 268 -0.13 13.25 -6.93
CA PHE A 268 -0.06 12.35 -8.09
C PHE A 268 -1.13 12.66 -9.14
N ASN A 269 -0.96 12.11 -10.34
CA ASN A 269 -1.87 12.29 -11.47
C ASN A 269 -2.29 10.93 -12.05
N MET A 270 -2.69 10.02 -11.15
CA MET A 270 -3.10 8.66 -11.50
C MET A 270 -4.57 8.59 -11.92
N THR A 271 -4.92 7.54 -12.65
CA THR A 271 -6.29 7.12 -12.89
C THR A 271 -6.56 5.75 -12.28
N PRO A 272 -7.83 5.36 -12.07
CA PRO A 272 -8.16 4.02 -11.62
C PRO A 272 -7.62 2.91 -12.53
N GLU A 273 -7.41 3.18 -13.83
CA GLU A 273 -6.85 2.20 -14.76
C GLU A 273 -5.39 1.86 -14.42
N GLY A 274 -4.57 2.86 -14.07
CA GLY A 274 -3.19 2.67 -13.64
C GLY A 274 -3.09 1.82 -12.37
N VAL A 275 -3.91 2.14 -11.37
CA VAL A 275 -4.01 1.35 -10.13
C VAL A 275 -4.57 -0.05 -10.43
N GLY A 276 -5.53 -0.17 -11.34
CA GLY A 276 -6.12 -1.43 -11.78
C GLY A 276 -5.11 -2.37 -12.45
N LYS A 277 -4.13 -1.84 -13.20
CA LYS A 277 -3.01 -2.63 -13.72
C LYS A 277 -2.17 -3.22 -12.57
N CYS A 278 -1.85 -2.43 -11.55
CA CYS A 278 -1.12 -2.89 -10.36
C CYS A 278 -1.89 -3.99 -9.62
N LEU A 279 -3.19 -3.77 -9.37
CA LEU A 279 -4.08 -4.75 -8.77
C LEU A 279 -4.12 -6.06 -9.57
N LYS A 280 -4.29 -5.98 -10.89
CA LYS A 280 -4.32 -7.16 -11.77
C LYS A 280 -2.99 -7.93 -11.75
N TYR A 281 -1.87 -7.22 -11.65
CA TYR A 281 -0.54 -7.82 -11.52
C TYR A 281 -0.34 -8.58 -10.20
N VAL A 282 -0.98 -8.13 -9.12
CA VAL A 282 -0.99 -8.89 -7.85
C VAL A 282 -1.92 -10.10 -7.94
N LEU A 283 -3.13 -9.93 -8.50
CA LEU A 283 -4.15 -10.98 -8.55
C LEU A 283 -3.75 -12.19 -9.42
N GLN A 284 -2.90 -12.01 -10.43
CA GLN A 284 -2.37 -13.14 -11.23
C GLN A 284 -1.56 -14.15 -10.41
N TRP A 285 -1.06 -13.79 -9.23
CA TRP A 285 -0.36 -14.72 -8.34
C TRP A 285 -1.31 -15.75 -7.68
N GLN A 286 -2.63 -15.52 -7.73
CA GLN A 286 -3.67 -16.43 -7.21
C GLN A 286 -3.51 -16.81 -5.71
N LEU A 287 -2.87 -15.91 -4.95
CA LEU A 287 -2.72 -15.99 -3.51
C LEU A 287 -3.98 -15.51 -2.79
N ALA A 288 -4.11 -15.88 -1.51
CA ALA A 288 -5.12 -15.27 -0.64
C ALA A 288 -4.83 -13.78 -0.53
N THR A 289 -5.74 -12.92 -1.02
CA THR A 289 -5.52 -11.48 -1.14
C THR A 289 -6.62 -10.72 -0.39
N LEU A 290 -6.20 -9.96 0.62
CA LEU A 290 -7.06 -9.04 1.36
C LEU A 290 -6.94 -7.65 0.72
N ILE A 291 -8.06 -7.10 0.27
CA ILE A 291 -8.14 -5.79 -0.38
C ILE A 291 -8.70 -4.77 0.61
N LEU A 292 -7.97 -3.68 0.81
CA LEU A 292 -8.35 -2.56 1.67
C LEU A 292 -8.43 -1.27 0.86
N GLY A 293 -9.16 -0.28 1.38
CA GLY A 293 -9.19 1.07 0.83
C GLY A 293 -8.00 1.89 1.32
N GLY A 294 -8.28 2.92 2.12
CA GLY A 294 -7.29 3.87 2.65
C GLY A 294 -7.70 5.34 2.46
N GLY A 295 -6.70 6.16 2.09
CA GLY A 295 -6.88 7.54 1.67
C GLY A 295 -7.79 7.69 0.45
N GLY A 296 -8.18 8.93 0.14
CA GLY A 296 -9.11 9.25 -0.96
C GLY A 296 -10.16 10.25 -0.51
N TYR A 297 -9.89 11.52 -0.82
CA TYR A 297 -10.57 12.69 -0.26
C TYR A 297 -11.41 13.43 -1.30
N ASN A 298 -11.20 13.16 -2.60
CA ASN A 298 -12.26 13.34 -3.58
C ASN A 298 -13.22 12.14 -3.53
N LEU A 299 -14.33 12.31 -2.81
CA LEU A 299 -15.27 11.22 -2.49
C LEU A 299 -15.82 10.53 -3.74
N ALA A 300 -16.22 11.31 -4.76
CA ALA A 300 -16.77 10.77 -5.99
C ALA A 300 -15.71 10.02 -6.82
N ASN A 301 -14.49 10.55 -6.91
CA ASN A 301 -13.40 9.85 -7.60
C ASN A 301 -12.97 8.59 -6.84
N THR A 302 -13.02 8.62 -5.51
CA THR A 302 -12.75 7.42 -4.68
C THR A 302 -13.80 6.34 -4.94
N ALA A 303 -15.09 6.69 -4.95
CA ALA A 303 -16.16 5.76 -5.30
C ALA A 303 -15.96 5.17 -6.71
N ARG A 304 -15.64 6.01 -7.71
CA ARG A 304 -15.31 5.56 -9.07
C ARG A 304 -14.12 4.61 -9.08
N CYS A 305 -13.05 4.95 -8.37
CA CYS A 305 -11.83 4.15 -8.30
C CYS A 305 -12.13 2.77 -7.73
N TRP A 306 -12.67 2.67 -6.51
CA TRP A 306 -12.92 1.39 -5.86
C TRP A 306 -14.01 0.56 -6.55
N THR A 307 -14.99 1.20 -7.20
CA THR A 307 -15.96 0.48 -8.05
C THR A 307 -15.28 -0.12 -9.28
N TYR A 308 -14.44 0.65 -9.97
CA TYR A 308 -13.65 0.16 -11.10
C TYR A 308 -12.74 -1.00 -10.68
N LEU A 309 -12.03 -0.87 -9.57
CA LEU A 309 -11.14 -1.92 -9.04
C LEU A 309 -11.94 -3.17 -8.63
N THR A 310 -13.17 -3.01 -8.11
CA THR A 310 -14.10 -4.14 -7.89
C THR A 310 -14.45 -4.83 -9.21
N GLY A 311 -14.69 -4.06 -10.29
CA GLY A 311 -14.84 -4.58 -11.64
C GLY A 311 -13.62 -5.38 -12.12
N VAL A 312 -12.40 -4.88 -11.88
CA VAL A 312 -11.14 -5.57 -12.19
C VAL A 312 -11.03 -6.91 -11.45
N ILE A 313 -11.35 -6.94 -10.15
CA ILE A 313 -11.36 -8.17 -9.33
C ILE A 313 -12.31 -9.22 -9.92
N LEU A 314 -13.48 -8.77 -10.39
CA LEU A 314 -14.50 -9.63 -11.00
C LEU A 314 -14.23 -9.97 -12.48
N GLY A 315 -13.18 -9.41 -13.10
CA GLY A 315 -12.92 -9.57 -14.53
C GLY A 315 -14.01 -8.93 -15.42
N ARG A 316 -14.67 -7.87 -14.93
CA ARG A 316 -15.75 -7.16 -15.61
C ARG A 316 -15.25 -5.83 -16.16
N THR A 317 -15.61 -5.54 -17.41
CA THR A 317 -15.52 -4.18 -17.96
C THR A 317 -16.83 -3.46 -17.65
N LEU A 318 -16.75 -2.30 -17.00
CA LEU A 318 -17.92 -1.52 -16.60
C LEU A 318 -18.27 -0.50 -17.69
N SER A 319 -19.54 -0.09 -17.76
CA SER A 319 -19.94 1.03 -18.61
C SER A 319 -19.26 2.33 -18.13
N SER A 320 -18.85 3.17 -19.07
CA SER A 320 -18.35 4.52 -18.77
C SER A 320 -19.45 5.45 -18.25
N GLU A 321 -20.71 5.15 -18.58
CA GLU A 321 -21.87 5.87 -18.05
C GLU A 321 -22.14 5.41 -16.61
N ILE A 322 -22.19 6.36 -15.69
CA ILE A 322 -22.54 6.11 -14.28
C ILE A 322 -24.04 5.82 -14.23
N PRO A 323 -24.47 4.64 -13.73
CA PRO A 323 -25.88 4.33 -13.57
C PRO A 323 -26.54 5.25 -12.53
N ASP A 324 -27.85 5.48 -12.68
CA ASP A 324 -28.63 6.20 -11.68
C ASP A 324 -28.60 5.47 -10.33
N HIS A 325 -28.32 6.21 -9.25
CA HIS A 325 -28.29 5.68 -7.89
C HIS A 325 -28.52 6.79 -6.84
N GLU A 326 -28.69 6.42 -5.57
CA GLU A 326 -29.01 7.33 -4.46
C GLU A 326 -28.10 8.57 -4.37
N HIS A 327 -26.80 8.39 -4.61
CA HIS A 327 -25.81 9.46 -4.55
C HIS A 327 -25.47 10.07 -5.92
N PHE A 328 -26.37 10.05 -6.91
CA PHE A 328 -26.00 10.43 -8.28
C PHE A 328 -25.45 11.87 -8.32
N PHE A 329 -24.15 12.00 -8.60
CA PHE A 329 -23.52 13.30 -8.84
C PHE A 329 -23.39 13.45 -10.34
N PRO A 330 -24.01 14.47 -10.97
CA PRO A 330 -23.84 14.68 -12.40
C PRO A 330 -22.35 14.79 -12.69
N CYS A 331 -21.86 14.00 -13.65
CA CYS A 331 -20.56 14.25 -14.26
C CYS A 331 -20.60 15.69 -14.76
N SER A 332 -20.00 16.63 -14.02
CA SER A 332 -19.82 17.97 -14.56
C SER A 332 -18.97 17.79 -15.80
N HIS A 333 -19.56 18.06 -16.96
CA HIS A 333 -18.84 18.20 -18.21
C HIS A 333 -17.85 19.35 -18.07
N SER A 334 -16.69 19.09 -17.46
CA SER A 334 -15.49 19.83 -17.76
C SER A 334 -15.07 19.32 -19.14
N THR A 335 -15.51 20.05 -20.16
CA THR A 335 -14.94 19.95 -21.50
C THR A 335 -13.41 19.95 -21.34
N PHE A 336 -12.77 18.92 -21.88
CA PHE A 336 -11.34 18.89 -22.14
C PHE A 336 -11.00 20.08 -23.04
N SER A 337 -10.81 21.24 -22.43
CA SER A 337 -10.24 22.42 -23.06
C SER A 337 -8.77 22.32 -22.77
N SER A 338 -7.98 21.97 -23.78
CA SER A 338 -6.52 22.03 -23.73
C SER A 338 -6.07 23.36 -23.10
N PRO A 339 -5.28 23.38 -22.02
CA PRO A 339 -4.74 24.63 -21.52
C PRO A 339 -3.69 25.14 -22.52
N GLU A 340 -3.83 26.41 -22.92
CA GLU A 340 -2.77 27.15 -23.61
C GLU A 340 -1.47 27.08 -22.79
N PRO A 341 -0.30 26.97 -23.43
CA PRO A 341 0.97 26.83 -22.73
C PRO A 341 1.36 28.16 -22.07
N LEU A 342 1.28 28.21 -20.75
CA LEU A 342 2.00 29.22 -19.95
C LEU A 342 3.51 28.92 -20.06
N LEU A 343 4.20 29.77 -20.81
CA LEU A 343 5.67 29.80 -20.91
C LEU A 343 6.27 30.05 -19.51
N LEU A 344 6.86 29.01 -18.92
CA LEU A 344 7.80 29.14 -17.81
C LEU A 344 9.24 28.97 -18.31
N PRO A 345 10.23 29.67 -17.70
CA PRO A 345 11.59 29.71 -18.20
C PRO A 345 12.28 28.35 -18.09
N SER A 346 13.05 28.01 -19.12
CA SER A 346 13.79 26.75 -19.26
C SER A 346 14.72 26.47 -18.06
N PHE A 347 14.40 25.45 -17.27
CA PHE A 347 15.35 24.82 -16.35
C PHE A 347 15.84 23.50 -16.93
N ARG A 348 17.16 23.34 -17.05
CA ARG A 348 17.80 22.13 -17.58
C ARG A 348 17.81 21.03 -16.50
N PRO A 349 17.48 19.77 -16.83
CA PRO A 349 17.58 18.67 -15.88
C PRO A 349 19.05 18.20 -15.72
N PRO A 350 19.50 17.82 -14.52
CA PRO A 350 20.73 17.05 -14.39
C PRO A 350 20.47 15.60 -14.83
N LYS A 351 21.35 15.09 -15.69
CA LYS A 351 21.44 13.67 -16.02
C LYS A 351 21.98 12.95 -14.79
N HIS A 352 21.27 11.98 -14.21
CA HIS A 352 21.80 10.76 -13.58
C HIS A 352 20.63 9.93 -13.00
N SER A 353 20.02 9.09 -13.83
CA SER A 353 19.07 8.06 -13.39
C SER A 353 19.48 6.73 -13.99
N THR A 354 20.57 6.15 -13.48
CA THR A 354 21.01 4.79 -13.87
C THR A 354 21.79 4.07 -12.77
N VAL A 355 21.91 4.66 -11.57
CA VAL A 355 22.72 4.07 -10.48
C VAL A 355 21.87 3.30 -9.46
N VAL A 356 20.56 3.55 -9.38
CA VAL A 356 19.68 2.97 -8.34
C VAL A 356 19.41 1.46 -8.55
N LEU A 357 19.43 0.98 -9.80
CA LEU A 357 19.11 -0.43 -10.12
C LEU A 357 20.29 -1.40 -9.92
N LEU A 358 21.53 -0.92 -9.98
CA LEU A 358 22.73 -1.78 -9.90
C LEU A 358 23.15 -2.12 -8.46
N GLN A 359 22.67 -1.38 -7.47
CA GLN A 359 23.05 -1.60 -6.08
C GLN A 359 22.23 -2.72 -5.40
N TRP A 360 20.99 -2.94 -5.84
CA TRP A 360 20.11 -3.98 -5.27
C TRP A 360 20.44 -5.40 -5.78
N ALA A 361 20.72 -5.56 -7.08
CA ALA A 361 21.02 -6.87 -7.66
C ALA A 361 22.35 -7.48 -7.14
N LEU A 362 23.31 -6.65 -6.72
CA LEU A 362 24.63 -7.12 -6.26
C LEU A 362 24.64 -7.52 -4.77
N LEU A 363 23.75 -6.95 -3.96
CA LEU A 363 23.71 -7.18 -2.50
C LEU A 363 22.88 -8.41 -2.11
N LEU A 364 21.85 -8.76 -2.89
CA LEU A 364 21.06 -9.98 -2.65
C LEU A 364 21.83 -11.28 -2.97
N CYS A 365 22.83 -11.23 -3.87
CA CYS A 365 23.70 -12.40 -4.14
C CYS A 365 24.76 -12.65 -3.05
N LEU A 366 25.01 -11.69 -2.14
CA LEU A 366 26.06 -11.79 -1.12
C LEU A 366 25.52 -12.13 0.29
N GLY A 367 24.20 -12.27 0.44
CA GLY A 367 23.53 -12.59 1.69
C GLY A 367 23.21 -14.08 1.85
N HIS A 368 24.23 -14.94 1.94
CA HIS A 368 24.07 -16.29 2.47
C HIS A 368 25.07 -16.50 3.63
N PRO A 369 24.62 -16.84 4.84
CA PRO A 369 25.54 -17.20 5.91
C PRO A 369 26.15 -18.57 5.59
N ALA A 370 27.47 -18.59 5.36
CA ALA A 370 28.24 -19.81 5.22
C ALA A 370 28.34 -20.48 6.59
N ASP A 371 27.74 -21.65 6.73
CA ASP A 371 27.98 -22.56 7.84
C ASP A 371 29.44 -23.02 7.80
N GLY A 372 30.14 -22.86 8.91
CA GLY A 372 31.57 -23.09 9.01
C GLY A 372 31.96 -24.55 8.83
N ARG A 373 32.56 -24.87 7.68
CA ARG A 373 33.62 -25.88 7.52
C ARG A 373 34.57 -25.44 6.41
N GLU A 374 35.83 -25.24 6.76
CA GLU A 374 36.92 -25.05 5.81
C GLU A 374 37.16 -26.37 5.08
N ASP A 375 37.01 -26.38 3.75
CA ASP A 375 37.70 -27.34 2.89
C ASP A 375 38.07 -26.66 1.56
N ILE A 376 39.35 -26.73 1.24
CA ILE A 376 40.03 -26.08 0.12
C ILE A 376 39.73 -26.85 -1.18
N CYS A 377 39.14 -26.20 -2.19
CA CYS A 377 39.25 -26.65 -3.58
C CYS A 377 39.02 -25.52 -4.61
N SER A 378 39.91 -25.45 -5.61
CA SER A 378 40.08 -24.45 -6.67
C SER A 378 38.96 -24.41 -7.75
N PRO A 379 38.77 -23.29 -8.48
CA PRO A 379 37.56 -23.05 -9.29
C PRO A 379 37.62 -23.66 -10.71
N SER A 380 36.54 -24.31 -11.14
CA SER A 380 36.32 -24.79 -12.51
C SER A 380 35.59 -23.77 -13.40
N SER A 381 35.97 -23.76 -14.68
CA SER A 381 35.84 -22.70 -15.69
C SER A 381 34.50 -22.58 -16.43
N SER A 382 33.34 -22.59 -15.75
CA SER A 382 32.03 -22.50 -16.43
C SER A 382 31.14 -21.30 -16.06
N GLN A 383 31.51 -20.46 -15.09
CA GLN A 383 30.72 -19.26 -14.74
C GLN A 383 31.18 -17.97 -15.43
N SER A 384 32.35 -17.97 -16.08
CA SER A 384 32.92 -16.77 -16.71
C SER A 384 32.36 -16.45 -18.11
N MET A 385 31.54 -17.34 -18.70
CA MET A 385 31.08 -17.19 -20.08
C MET A 385 29.70 -16.52 -20.24
N VAL A 386 28.91 -16.40 -19.17
CA VAL A 386 27.57 -15.78 -19.23
C VAL A 386 27.63 -14.25 -19.09
N LEU A 387 28.69 -13.71 -18.50
CA LEU A 387 28.89 -12.27 -18.33
C LEU A 387 29.44 -11.55 -19.57
N ILE A 388 30.03 -12.27 -20.54
CA ILE A 388 30.69 -11.66 -21.71
C ILE A 388 29.71 -11.44 -22.88
N THR A 389 28.62 -12.21 -22.96
CA THR A 389 27.60 -12.08 -24.02
C THR A 389 26.60 -10.94 -23.76
N CYS A 390 26.33 -10.58 -22.51
CA CYS A 390 25.43 -9.47 -22.18
C CYS A 390 26.10 -8.07 -22.36
N TRP A 391 27.44 -8.02 -22.34
CA TRP A 391 28.20 -6.78 -22.52
C TRP A 391 28.36 -6.35 -23.99
N ARG A 392 28.13 -7.26 -24.96
CA ARG A 392 28.27 -6.97 -26.39
C ARG A 392 27.01 -6.44 -27.08
N SER A 393 25.84 -6.57 -26.46
CA SER A 393 24.55 -6.16 -27.04
C SER A 393 24.10 -4.75 -26.64
N HIS A 394 24.89 -3.99 -25.86
CA HIS A 394 24.54 -2.63 -25.42
C HIS A 394 25.53 -1.53 -25.88
N ARG A 395 26.43 -1.82 -26.83
CA ARG A 395 27.18 -0.77 -27.56
C ARG A 395 26.51 -0.44 -28.89
N ALA A 396 25.37 0.22 -28.81
CA ALA A 396 24.81 0.94 -29.96
C ALA A 396 23.99 2.16 -29.50
N ALA A 397 24.50 2.96 -28.56
CA ALA A 397 24.15 4.38 -28.43
C ALA A 397 25.09 5.06 -27.42
N ASP A 398 25.58 6.23 -27.82
CA ASP A 398 26.29 7.26 -27.06
C ASP A 398 27.74 7.03 -26.57
N GLN A 399 28.62 7.76 -27.25
CA GLN A 399 30.01 8.02 -26.92
C GLN A 399 30.11 9.08 -25.82
N THR A 400 30.72 8.75 -24.69
CA THR A 400 31.60 9.66 -23.92
C THR A 400 32.56 8.81 -23.09
N ALA A 401 33.84 8.83 -23.44
CA ALA A 401 34.87 7.99 -22.83
C ALA A 401 35.47 8.68 -21.59
N MET A 402 35.32 8.10 -20.40
CA MET A 402 36.20 8.37 -19.25
C MET A 402 37.45 7.49 -19.37
N SER A 403 38.63 8.11 -19.29
CA SER A 403 39.91 7.42 -19.48
C SER A 403 40.26 6.52 -18.28
N HIS A 404 40.91 5.39 -18.56
CA HIS A 404 41.44 4.38 -17.61
C HIS A 404 42.33 4.94 -16.48
N ARG A 405 42.67 6.24 -16.50
CA ARG A 405 43.54 6.90 -15.52
C ARG A 405 42.79 7.38 -14.28
N GLU A 406 41.48 7.64 -14.37
CA GLU A 406 40.67 8.09 -13.22
C GLU A 406 40.25 6.93 -12.31
N PHE A 407 40.02 5.74 -12.89
CA PHE A 407 39.64 4.53 -12.15
C PHE A 407 40.74 4.05 -11.18
N ARG A 408 42.02 4.30 -11.48
CA ARG A 408 43.14 3.93 -10.60
C ARG A 408 43.32 4.83 -9.38
N LYS A 409 42.82 6.08 -9.41
CA LYS A 409 42.90 7.00 -8.26
C LYS A 409 41.82 6.72 -7.21
N PHE A 410 40.67 6.16 -7.60
CA PHE A 410 39.60 5.83 -6.65
C PHE A 410 39.93 4.59 -5.80
N LEU A 411 40.64 3.62 -6.37
CA LEU A 411 41.04 2.36 -5.70
C LEU A 411 42.15 2.49 -4.65
N THR A 412 42.78 3.66 -4.50
CA THR A 412 43.82 3.89 -3.48
C THR A 412 43.30 4.57 -2.21
N LEU A 413 42.02 4.95 -2.16
CA LEU A 413 41.41 5.64 -1.01
C LEU A 413 40.51 4.74 -0.14
N SER A 414 40.38 3.45 -0.45
CA SER A 414 39.57 2.49 0.32
C SER A 414 40.38 1.48 1.15
N LYS A 415 41.67 1.75 1.38
CA LYS A 415 42.46 1.07 2.42
C LYS A 415 42.84 2.09 3.49
N GLY A 416 41.88 2.38 4.35
CA GLY A 416 42.04 3.30 5.48
C GLY A 416 40.76 4.04 5.80
N ILE A 417 39.78 3.33 6.36
CA ILE A 417 38.93 3.64 7.53
C ILE A 417 38.07 2.40 7.77
#